data_AF-A0A661ZUA3-F1
#
_entry.id   AF-A0A661ZUA3-F1
#
_cell.length_a   1.000
_cell.length_b   1.000
_cell.length_c   1.000
_cell.angle_alpha   90.00
_cell.angle_beta   90.00
_cell.angle_gamma   90.00
#
_symmetry.space_group_name_H-M   'P 1'
#
loop_
_entity.id
_entity.type
_entity.pdbx_description
1 polymer ?
#
loop_
_entity_poly.entity_id
_entity_poly.type
_entity_poly.pdbx_seq_one_letter_code
_entity_poly.pdbx_strand_id
1 'polypeptide(L)'
;MSNAAQQQNIFLITGTIQGGKTSYLIELAELLRKRGLSVGGFLAPGTFESGERSGFKLKNILSGVEIPMASTKETAGWFKYRRFWFNPDAFIQGME
;
A
#
# COMPACT_ATOMS: atom_id res chain seq x y z
N MET A 1 -5.33 20.41 33.89
CA MET A 1 -5.22 20.54 32.43
C MET A 1 -5.79 19.26 31.84
N SER A 2 -6.94 19.32 31.16
CA SER A 2 -7.68 18.13 30.72
C SER A 2 -6.99 17.47 29.52
N ASN A 3 -6.57 16.22 29.68
CA ASN A 3 -6.30 15.32 28.56
C ASN A 3 -7.64 15.02 27.89
N ALA A 4 -8.04 15.83 26.92
CA ALA A 4 -9.06 15.41 25.96
C ALA A 4 -8.42 14.26 25.18
N ALA A 5 -8.96 13.04 25.34
CA ALA A 5 -8.53 11.89 24.56
C ALA A 5 -8.56 12.29 23.08
N GLN A 6 -7.39 12.27 22.43
CA GLN A 6 -7.26 12.68 21.04
C GLN A 6 -8.16 11.79 20.19
N GLN A 7 -9.27 12.35 19.71
CA GLN A 7 -10.27 11.60 18.96
C GLN A 7 -9.68 11.16 17.62
N GLN A 8 -9.49 9.85 17.47
CA GLN A 8 -8.98 9.25 16.25
C GLN A 8 -10.11 9.21 15.22
N ASN A 9 -10.00 10.04 14.18
CA ASN A 9 -10.96 10.06 13.09
C ASN A 9 -10.61 9.00 12.05
N ILE A 10 -11.57 8.13 11.72
CA ILE A 10 -11.41 7.12 10.66
C ILE A 10 -12.11 7.62 9.40
N PHE A 11 -11.37 7.72 8.30
CA PHE A 11 -11.89 8.07 6.99
C PHE A 11 -11.88 6.85 6.08
N LEU A 12 -13.04 6.50 5.52
CA LEU A 12 -13.17 5.44 4.52
C LEU A 12 -13.37 6.05 3.14
N ILE A 13 -12.41 5.85 2.24
CA ILE A 13 -12.52 6.30 0.84
C ILE A 13 -13.07 5.14 0.01
N THR A 14 -14.28 5.30 -0.52
CA THR A 14 -14.96 4.30 -1.34
C THR A 14 -15.25 4.82 -2.74
N GLY A 15 -15.50 3.91 -3.68
CA GLY A 15 -15.74 4.20 -5.09
C GLY A 15 -15.46 3.00 -5.98
N THR A 16 -15.78 3.10 -7.27
CA THR A 16 -15.64 2.02 -8.25
C THR A 16 -14.21 1.47 -8.33
N ILE A 17 -14.07 0.19 -8.72
CA ILE A 17 -12.77 -0.40 -9.04
C ILE A 17 -12.11 0.45 -10.14
N GLN A 18 -10.80 0.68 -10.03
CA GLN A 18 -10.04 1.60 -10.90
C GLN A 18 -10.48 3.08 -10.87
N GLY A 19 -11.36 3.48 -9.95
CA GLY A 19 -11.78 4.88 -9.77
C GLY A 19 -10.75 5.82 -9.12
N GLY A 20 -9.44 5.56 -9.28
CA GLY A 20 -8.38 6.49 -8.85
C GLY A 20 -8.06 6.54 -7.34
N LYS A 21 -8.74 5.76 -6.48
CA LYS A 21 -8.52 5.78 -5.01
C LYS A 21 -7.06 5.65 -4.58
N THR A 22 -6.33 4.71 -5.18
CA THR A 22 -4.90 4.51 -4.86
C THR A 22 -4.06 5.72 -5.25
N SER A 23 -4.31 6.30 -6.43
CA SER A 23 -3.64 7.53 -6.89
C SER A 23 -3.95 8.70 -5.97
N TYR A 24 -5.22 8.88 -5.59
CA TYR A 24 -5.63 9.91 -4.65
C TYR A 24 -4.92 9.79 -3.29
N LEU A 25 -4.83 8.57 -2.74
CA LEU A 25 -4.13 8.33 -1.47
C LEU A 25 -2.62 8.61 -1.57
N ILE A 26 -1.99 8.32 -2.72
CA ILE A 26 -0.59 8.67 -2.98
C ILE A 26 -0.42 10.19 -2.93
N GLU A 27 -1.23 10.93 -3.68
CA GLU A 27 -1.17 12.39 -3.75
C GLU A 27 -1.47 13.04 -2.39
N LEU A 28 -2.45 12.52 -1.66
CA LEU A 28 -2.80 12.99 -0.32
C LEU A 28 -1.63 12.79 0.66
N ALA A 29 -1.01 11.62 0.65
CA ALA A 29 0.15 11.34 1.51
C ALA A 29 1.31 12.30 1.20
N GLU A 30 1.59 12.57 -0.08
CA GLU A 30 2.61 13.53 -0.49
C GLU A 30 2.28 14.96 -0.05
N LEU A 31 1.02 15.39 -0.21
CA LEU A 31 0.56 16.71 0.21
C LEU A 31 0.73 16.91 1.72
N LEU A 32 0.34 15.92 2.52
CA LEU A 32 0.46 15.97 3.98
C LEU A 32 1.94 16.01 4.41
N ARG A 33 2.81 15.22 3.77
CA ARG A 33 4.26 15.27 4.00
C ARG A 33 4.85 16.64 3.67
N LYS A 34 4.47 17.25 2.54
CA LYS A 34 4.90 18.61 2.14
C LYS A 34 4.46 19.68 3.14
N ARG A 35 3.43 19.42 3.94
CA ARG A 35 2.96 20.28 5.04
C ARG A 35 3.64 19.99 6.39
N GLY A 36 4.66 19.13 6.41
CA GLY A 36 5.41 18.80 7.62
C GLY A 36 4.75 17.74 8.52
N LEU A 37 3.70 17.07 8.05
CA LEU A 37 3.07 15.98 8.81
C LEU A 37 3.81 14.66 8.58
N SER A 38 3.95 13.88 9.64
CA SER A 38 4.39 12.49 9.53
C SER A 38 3.23 11.64 9.00
N VAL A 39 3.46 10.95 7.88
CA VAL A 39 2.47 10.09 7.23
C VAL A 39 3.02 8.68 7.16
N GLY A 40 2.34 7.74 7.80
CA GLY A 40 2.71 6.33 7.83
C GLY A 40 1.68 5.42 7.16
N GLY A 41 1.95 4.11 7.22
CA GLY A 41 1.12 3.07 6.61
C GLY A 41 1.66 2.59 5.26
N PHE A 42 0.86 1.78 4.59
CA PHE A 42 1.26 1.06 3.38
C PHE A 42 0.36 1.37 2.19
N LEU A 43 0.95 1.35 1.01
CA LEU A 43 0.27 1.36 -0.29
C LEU A 43 0.58 0.08 -1.04
N ALA A 44 -0.41 -0.42 -1.79
CA ALA A 44 -0.26 -1.59 -2.64
C ALA A 44 -0.53 -1.28 -4.13
N PRO A 45 0.32 -0.49 -4.81
CA PRO A 45 0.11 -0.16 -6.21
C PRO A 45 0.21 -1.42 -7.09
N GLY A 46 -0.70 -1.52 -8.06
CA GLY A 46 -0.68 -2.61 -9.04
C GLY A 46 0.39 -2.38 -10.11
N THR A 47 1.10 -3.43 -10.49
CA THR A 47 1.95 -3.44 -11.69
C THR A 47 1.19 -4.04 -12.87
N PHE A 48 1.53 -3.58 -14.07
CA PHE A 48 0.89 -4.02 -15.30
C PHE A 48 1.93 -4.45 -16.33
N GLU A 49 1.66 -5.54 -17.04
CA GLU A 49 2.40 -6.00 -18.21
C GLU A 49 1.39 -6.22 -19.34
N SER A 50 1.67 -5.67 -20.53
CA SER A 50 0.79 -5.80 -21.70
C SER A 50 -0.68 -5.38 -21.47
N GLY A 51 -0.90 -4.35 -20.64
CA GLY A 51 -2.26 -3.86 -20.32
C GLY A 51 -3.00 -4.67 -19.25
N GLU A 52 -2.45 -5.80 -18.83
CA GLU A 52 -3.02 -6.65 -17.78
C GLU A 52 -2.28 -6.50 -16.46
N ARG A 53 -2.99 -6.70 -15.34
CA ARG A 53 -2.38 -6.64 -14.01
C ARG A 53 -1.43 -7.81 -13.81
N SER A 54 -0.13 -7.51 -13.74
CA SER A 54 0.95 -8.48 -13.55
C SER A 54 1.32 -8.70 -12.09
N GLY A 55 0.93 -7.79 -11.18
CA GLY A 55 1.34 -7.90 -9.79
C GLY A 55 0.98 -6.70 -8.94
N PHE A 56 1.63 -6.64 -7.79
CA PHE A 56 1.53 -5.57 -6.81
C PHE A 56 2.87 -5.39 -6.10
N LYS A 57 3.15 -4.15 -5.72
CA LYS A 57 4.24 -3.82 -4.78
C LYS A 57 3.65 -3.50 -3.42
N LEU A 58 4.46 -3.59 -2.37
CA LEU A 58 4.17 -3.00 -1.07
C LEU A 58 5.10 -1.81 -0.88
N LYS A 59 4.52 -0.63 -0.64
CA LYS A 59 5.26 0.60 -0.39
C LYS A 59 4.94 1.12 1.00
N ASN A 60 5.95 1.22 1.85
CA ASN A 60 5.85 1.90 3.14
C ASN A 60 5.94 3.41 2.90
N ILE A 61 4.92 4.16 3.31
CA ILE A 61 4.83 5.61 3.07
C ILE A 61 5.87 6.37 3.91
N LEU A 62 6.13 5.88 5.13
CA LEU A 62 7.02 6.53 6.10
C LEU A 62 8.48 6.36 5.69
N SER A 63 8.93 5.12 5.47
CA SER A 63 10.33 4.83 5.12
C SER A 63 10.63 5.03 3.63
N GLY A 64 9.60 4.99 2.78
CA GLY A 64 9.76 4.99 1.32
C GLY A 64 10.21 3.65 0.73
N VAL A 65 10.44 2.63 1.57
CA VAL A 65 10.82 1.28 1.13
C VAL A 65 9.72 0.69 0.27
N GLU A 66 10.11 0.10 -0.85
CA GLU A 66 9.23 -0.57 -1.79
C GLU A 66 9.77 -1.96 -2.10
N ILE A 67 8.92 -2.99 -1.97
CA ILE A 67 9.25 -4.37 -2.28
C ILE A 67 8.15 -5.03 -3.11
N PRO A 68 8.48 -6.06 -3.91
CA PRO A 68 7.47 -6.87 -4.59
C PRO A 68 6.56 -7.57 -3.55
N MET A 69 5.24 -7.46 -3.72
CA MET A 69 4.26 -8.12 -2.84
C MET A 69 3.63 -9.34 -3.51
N ALA A 70 3.25 -9.19 -4.78
CA ALA A 70 2.61 -10.26 -5.55
C ALA A 70 2.94 -10.16 -7.04
N SER A 71 2.98 -11.30 -7.72
CA SER A 71 3.28 -11.41 -9.15
C SER A 71 2.49 -12.54 -9.79
N THR A 72 2.13 -12.43 -11.06
CA THR A 72 1.58 -13.55 -11.84
C THR A 72 2.65 -14.57 -12.24
N LYS A 73 3.93 -14.17 -12.20
CA LYS A 73 5.08 -15.03 -12.47
C LYS A 73 5.40 -15.88 -11.24
N GLU A 74 5.71 -17.14 -11.47
CA GLU A 74 6.21 -18.04 -10.45
C GLU A 74 7.58 -17.57 -9.96
N THR A 75 7.74 -17.53 -8.64
CA THR A 75 8.94 -17.06 -7.98
C THR A 75 9.29 -18.04 -6.86
N ALA A 76 10.54 -18.53 -6.85
CA ALA A 76 10.99 -19.45 -5.82
C ALA A 76 10.86 -18.84 -4.42
N GLY A 77 10.35 -19.62 -3.47
CA GLY A 77 10.11 -19.18 -2.09
C GLY A 77 8.81 -18.37 -1.89
N TRP A 78 8.10 -18.02 -2.97
CA TRP A 78 6.80 -17.36 -2.87
C TRP A 78 5.67 -18.39 -2.82
N PHE A 79 4.60 -18.08 -2.10
CA PHE A 79 3.45 -18.97 -2.01
C PHE A 79 2.36 -18.58 -3.01
N LYS A 80 1.72 -19.57 -3.62
CA LYS A 80 0.67 -19.35 -4.62
C LYS A 80 -0.70 -19.20 -3.96
N TYR A 81 -1.43 -18.16 -4.33
CA TYR A 81 -2.86 -18.01 -4.04
C TYR A 81 -3.60 -17.46 -5.25
N ARG A 82 -4.52 -18.28 -5.79
CA ARG A 82 -5.19 -18.03 -7.07
C ARG A 82 -4.15 -17.78 -8.18
N ARG A 83 -4.28 -16.69 -8.93
CA ARG A 83 -3.39 -16.35 -10.06
C ARG A 83 -2.08 -15.66 -9.65
N PHE A 84 -1.88 -15.40 -8.36
CA PHE A 84 -0.73 -14.65 -7.87
C PHE A 84 0.16 -15.53 -6.98
N TRP A 85 1.46 -15.30 -7.10
CA TRP A 85 2.49 -15.71 -6.18
C TRP A 85 2.79 -14.55 -5.24
N PHE A 86 2.90 -14.80 -3.95
CA PHE A 86 3.05 -13.78 -2.92
C PHE A 86 4.40 -13.89 -2.21
N ASN A 87 5.03 -12.73 -2.03
CA ASN A 87 6.29 -12.60 -1.31
C ASN A 87 6.06 -12.69 0.20
N PRO A 88 6.61 -13.70 0.92
CA PRO A 88 6.50 -13.77 2.37
C PRO A 88 7.08 -12.54 3.07
N ASP A 89 8.16 -11.97 2.53
CA ASP A 89 8.84 -10.80 3.12
C ASP A 89 7.93 -9.57 3.16
N ALA A 90 6.96 -9.48 2.25
CA ALA A 90 6.00 -8.39 2.24
C ALA A 90 5.05 -8.41 3.43
N PHE A 91 4.76 -9.58 4.01
CA PHE A 91 3.92 -9.67 5.21
C PHE A 91 4.70 -9.35 6.47
N ILE A 92 6.00 -9.65 6.49
CA ILE A 92 6.89 -9.32 7.62
C ILE A 92 6.95 -7.80 7.82
N GLN A 93 6.89 -7.01 6.74
CA GLN A 93 6.84 -5.54 6.83
C GLN A 93 5.65 -5.01 7.66
N GLY A 94 4.56 -5.76 7.80
CA GLY A 94 3.39 -5.35 8.60
C GLY A 94 3.47 -5.73 10.08
N MET A 95 4.57 -6.36 10.53
CA MET A 95 4.76 -6.81 11.91
C MET A 95 5.61 -5.85 12.75
N GLU A 96 6.17 -4.81 12.14
CA GLU A 96 6.94 -3.73 12.78
C GLU A 96 6.04 -2.52 13.11
#